data_AF-A0A1Y2MF81-F1
#
_entry.id   AF-A0A1Y2MF81-F1
#
_cell.length_a   1.000
_cell.length_b   1.000
_cell.length_c   1.000
_cell.angle_alpha   90.00
_cell.angle_beta   90.00
_cell.angle_gamma   90.00
#
_symmetry.space_group_name_H-M   'P 1'
#
loop_
_entity.id
_entity.type
_entity.pdbx_description
1 polymer ?
#
loop_
_entity_poly.entity_id
_entity_poly.type
_entity_poly.pdbx_seq_one_letter_code
_entity_poly.pdbx_strand_id
1 'polypeptide(L)'
;MPTMWLSDTQKIGVAFCSGGGLFLMGGVMMFFDRAMLAMGNILFLIGLTLIIGTQKTLAFFARRQKWKGTAAFAVGITLILMRWAFFGFLIELYGILVLFGDFFATIAGFAGGIPVVGPYIARALNSLGGASAAANGESV
;
A
#
# COMPACT_ATOMS: atom_id res chain seq x y z
N MET A 1 -14.81 -31.50 -5.07
CA MET A 1 -13.74 -30.55 -5.45
C MET A 1 -14.12 -29.18 -4.90
N PRO A 2 -13.45 -28.63 -3.87
CA PRO A 2 -13.53 -27.20 -3.61
C PRO A 2 -12.31 -26.56 -4.26
N THR A 3 -12.46 -26.15 -5.52
CA THR A 3 -11.56 -25.17 -6.12
C THR A 3 -12.07 -23.82 -5.65
N MET A 4 -11.25 -23.10 -4.88
CA MET A 4 -11.08 -21.64 -4.90
C MET A 4 -10.07 -21.29 -3.81
N TRP A 5 -8.87 -20.93 -4.24
CA TRP A 5 -7.71 -20.55 -3.44
C TRP A 5 -7.92 -19.34 -2.48
N LEU A 6 -9.13 -18.76 -2.41
CA LEU A 6 -9.48 -17.63 -1.56
C LEU A 6 -10.84 -17.88 -0.90
N SER A 7 -10.95 -17.59 0.41
CA SER A 7 -12.21 -17.59 1.14
C SER A 7 -13.20 -16.57 0.55
N ASP A 8 -14.51 -16.84 0.60
CA ASP A 8 -15.55 -15.90 0.14
C ASP A 8 -15.41 -14.51 0.78
N THR A 9 -15.00 -14.46 2.05
CA THR A 9 -14.69 -13.20 2.75
C THR A 9 -13.51 -12.45 2.12
N GLN A 10 -12.47 -13.16 1.69
CA GLN A 10 -11.32 -12.54 1.03
C GLN A 10 -11.68 -12.03 -0.36
N LYS A 11 -12.54 -12.73 -1.10
CA LYS A 11 -13.05 -12.25 -2.39
C LYS A 11 -13.83 -10.95 -2.25
N ILE A 12 -14.70 -10.89 -1.25
CA ILE A 12 -15.42 -9.66 -0.90
C ILE A 12 -14.40 -8.59 -0.50
N GLY A 13 -13.41 -8.93 0.33
CA GLY A 13 -12.33 -8.02 0.71
C GLY A 13 -11.55 -7.44 -0.48
N VAL A 14 -11.24 -8.26 -1.49
CA VAL A 14 -10.61 -7.81 -2.74
C VAL A 14 -11.50 -6.82 -3.49
N ALA A 15 -12.82 -7.07 -3.55
CA ALA A 15 -13.77 -6.14 -4.18
C ALA A 15 -13.87 -4.79 -3.44
N PHE A 16 -13.88 -4.80 -2.10
CA PHE A 16 -13.86 -3.57 -1.32
C PHE A 16 -12.52 -2.83 -1.43
N CYS A 17 -11.41 -3.56 -1.46
CA CYS A 17 -10.07 -2.99 -1.60
C CYS A 17 -9.88 -2.31 -2.98
N SER A 18 -10.30 -3.00 -4.05
CA SER A 18 -10.27 -2.43 -5.40
C SER A 18 -11.26 -1.26 -5.55
N GLY A 19 -12.46 -1.37 -4.98
CA GLY A 19 -13.42 -0.27 -4.91
C GLY A 19 -12.86 0.95 -4.18
N GLY A 20 -12.20 0.75 -3.04
CA GLY A 20 -11.51 1.80 -2.29
C GLY A 20 -10.41 2.48 -3.13
N GLY A 21 -9.60 1.69 -3.83
CA GLY A 21 -8.58 2.20 -4.76
C GLY A 21 -9.18 3.02 -5.92
N LEU A 22 -10.31 2.57 -6.48
CA LEU A 22 -11.02 3.33 -7.53
C LEU A 22 -11.56 4.67 -7.00
N PHE A 23 -12.13 4.70 -5.79
CA PHE A 23 -12.59 5.94 -5.16
C PHE A 23 -11.43 6.88 -4.81
N LEU A 24 -10.30 6.35 -4.33
CA LEU A 24 -9.08 7.14 -4.12
C LEU A 24 -8.59 7.74 -5.44
N MET A 25 -8.50 6.94 -6.50
CA MET A 25 -8.05 7.40 -7.81
C MET A 25 -9.02 8.42 -8.41
N GLY A 26 -10.33 8.20 -8.28
CA GLY A 26 -11.37 9.16 -8.66
C GLY A 26 -11.28 10.48 -7.87
N GLY A 27 -11.03 10.40 -6.57
CA GLY A 27 -10.82 11.57 -5.71
C GLY A 27 -9.60 12.40 -6.15
N VAL A 28 -8.50 11.75 -6.53
CA VAL A 28 -7.32 12.43 -7.10
C VAL A 28 -7.65 13.06 -8.46
N MET A 29 -8.33 12.34 -9.36
CA MET A 29 -8.72 12.88 -10.67
C MET A 29 -9.67 14.08 -10.56
N MET A 30 -10.58 14.08 -9.59
CA MET A 30 -11.47 15.22 -9.28
C MET A 30 -10.80 16.29 -8.40
N PHE A 31 -9.49 16.50 -8.56
CA PHE A 31 -8.74 17.55 -7.87
C PHE A 31 -8.78 17.43 -6.33
N PHE A 32 -8.52 16.22 -5.83
CA PHE A 32 -8.50 15.88 -4.40
C PHE A 32 -9.85 16.10 -3.70
N ASP A 33 -10.94 15.59 -4.31
CA ASP A 33 -12.26 15.60 -3.69
C ASP A 33 -12.25 14.81 -2.38
N ARG A 34 -12.61 15.50 -1.29
CA ARG A 34 -12.52 14.97 0.08
C ARG A 34 -13.48 13.84 0.35
N ALA A 35 -14.68 13.88 -0.25
CA ALA A 35 -15.68 12.85 -0.04
C ALA A 35 -15.28 11.56 -0.76
N MET A 36 -14.77 11.64 -2.00
CA MET A 36 -14.24 10.48 -2.71
C MET A 36 -13.00 9.90 -2.04
N LEU A 37 -12.05 10.74 -1.60
CA LEU A 37 -10.86 10.28 -0.89
C LEU A 37 -11.22 9.62 0.46
N ALA A 38 -12.15 10.19 1.22
CA ALA A 38 -12.61 9.61 2.48
C ALA A 38 -13.33 8.27 2.27
N MET A 39 -14.24 8.19 1.31
CA MET A 39 -14.91 6.94 0.95
C MET A 39 -13.92 5.89 0.47
N GLY A 40 -12.95 6.29 -0.35
CA GLY A 40 -11.88 5.42 -0.82
C GLY A 40 -11.08 4.81 0.34
N ASN A 41 -10.70 5.61 1.33
CA ASN A 41 -10.02 5.15 2.53
C ASN A 41 -10.85 4.20 3.39
N ILE A 42 -12.15 4.49 3.58
CA ILE A 42 -13.06 3.61 4.33
C ILE A 42 -13.18 2.26 3.63
N LEU A 43 -13.46 2.25 2.33
CA LEU A 43 -13.58 1.03 1.54
C LEU A 43 -12.27 0.24 1.51
N PHE A 44 -11.13 0.94 1.38
CA PHE A 44 -9.82 0.32 1.39
C PHE A 44 -9.52 -0.38 2.72
N LEU A 45 -9.80 0.27 3.85
CA LEU A 45 -9.61 -0.33 5.18
C LEU A 45 -10.53 -1.52 5.44
N ILE A 46 -11.79 -1.42 5.02
CA ILE A 46 -12.74 -2.54 5.11
C ILE A 46 -12.23 -3.70 4.24
N GLY A 47 -11.84 -3.43 2.99
CA GLY A 47 -11.30 -4.45 2.09
C GLY A 47 -10.06 -5.13 2.66
N LEU A 48 -9.13 -4.35 3.19
CA LEU A 48 -7.92 -4.85 3.81
C LEU A 48 -8.21 -5.73 5.04
N THR A 49 -9.10 -5.27 5.92
CA THR A 49 -9.46 -6.04 7.13
C THR A 49 -10.12 -7.37 6.79
N LEU A 50 -10.88 -7.44 5.69
CA LEU A 50 -11.48 -8.68 5.18
C LEU A 50 -10.46 -9.61 4.50
N ILE A 51 -9.43 -9.08 3.82
CA ILE A 51 -8.37 -9.89 3.18
C ILE A 51 -7.45 -10.54 4.22
N ILE A 52 -6.99 -9.75 5.20
CA ILE A 52 -6.03 -10.18 6.23
C ILE A 52 -6.74 -10.86 7.42
N GLY A 53 -8.00 -10.52 7.66
CA GLY A 53 -8.79 -10.93 8.82
C GLY A 53 -8.73 -9.90 9.96
N THR A 54 -9.85 -9.66 10.63
CA THR A 54 -10.04 -8.59 11.61
C THR A 54 -9.02 -8.65 12.76
N GLN A 55 -8.78 -9.84 13.30
CA GLN A 55 -7.83 -10.06 14.41
C GLN A 55 -6.37 -9.81 13.98
N LYS A 56 -6.01 -10.24 12.77
CA LYS A 56 -4.65 -10.08 12.25
C LYS A 56 -4.38 -8.64 11.81
N THR A 57 -5.40 -7.94 11.30
CA THR A 57 -5.29 -6.54 10.87
C THR A 57 -5.14 -5.58 12.05
N LEU A 58 -5.92 -5.78 13.12
CA LEU A 58 -5.74 -5.02 14.36
C LEU A 58 -4.35 -5.25 14.96
N ALA A 59 -3.90 -6.51 15.01
CA ALA A 59 -2.54 -6.83 15.45
C ALA A 59 -1.46 -6.29 14.50
N PHE A 60 -1.75 -6.10 13.21
CA PHE A 60 -0.82 -5.55 12.22
C PHE A 60 -0.68 -4.02 12.35
N PHE A 61 -1.82 -3.32 12.47
CA PHE A 61 -1.87 -1.88 12.71
C PHE A 61 -1.31 -1.50 14.10
N ALA A 62 -1.47 -2.36 15.11
CA ALA A 62 -0.99 -2.14 16.47
C ALA A 62 0.42 -2.70 16.75
N ARG A 63 1.11 -3.30 15.78
CA ARG A 63 2.44 -3.88 15.99
C ARG A 63 3.51 -2.79 16.08
N ARG A 64 4.25 -2.67 17.19
CA ARG A 64 5.29 -1.62 17.45
C ARG A 64 6.19 -1.29 16.25
N GLN A 65 6.60 -2.30 15.48
CA GLN A 65 7.44 -2.14 14.29
C GLN A 65 6.81 -1.28 13.17
N LYS A 66 5.48 -1.18 13.12
CA LYS A 66 4.71 -0.52 12.04
C LYS A 66 3.97 0.75 12.50
N TRP A 67 4.18 1.21 13.74
CA TRP A 67 3.45 2.37 14.30
C TRP A 67 3.70 3.66 13.51
N LYS A 68 4.89 3.84 12.94
CA LYS A 68 5.20 5.00 12.08
C LYS A 68 4.29 5.05 10.86
N GLY A 69 4.05 3.91 10.22
CA GLY A 69 3.13 3.80 9.09
C GLY A 69 1.68 4.02 9.51
N THR A 70 1.25 3.40 10.62
CA THR A 70 -0.12 3.56 11.14
C THR A 70 -0.42 5.00 11.51
N ALA A 71 0.52 5.66 12.18
CA ALA A 71 0.38 7.06 12.58
C ALA A 71 0.36 7.99 11.35
N ALA A 72 1.26 7.80 10.39
CA ALA A 72 1.24 8.57 9.13
C ALA A 72 -0.08 8.36 8.37
N PHE A 73 -0.55 7.12 8.25
CA PHE A 73 -1.82 6.81 7.59
C PHE A 73 -3.01 7.49 8.29
N ALA A 74 -3.11 7.39 9.62
CA ALA A 74 -4.17 8.05 10.39
C ALA A 74 -4.09 9.58 10.30
N VAL A 75 -2.88 10.17 10.37
CA VAL A 75 -2.66 11.60 10.18
C VAL A 75 -3.06 12.04 8.77
N GLY A 76 -2.75 11.24 7.75
CA GLY A 76 -3.15 11.46 6.37
C GLY A 76 -4.66 11.55 6.21
N ILE A 77 -5.40 10.54 6.69
CA ILE A 77 -6.88 10.55 6.72
C ILE A 77 -7.40 11.79 7.46
N THR A 78 -6.83 12.11 8.62
CA THR A 78 -7.27 13.25 9.43
C THR A 78 -7.07 14.58 8.67
N LEU A 79 -5.95 14.73 7.95
CA LEU A 79 -5.67 15.91 7.13
C LEU A 79 -6.62 16.02 5.92
N ILE A 80 -7.00 14.90 5.30
CA ILE A 80 -8.00 14.88 4.23
C ILE A 80 -9.35 15.41 4.75
N LEU A 81 -9.75 14.98 5.94
CA LEU A 81 -10.96 15.47 6.60
C LEU A 81 -10.85 16.96 6.99
N MET A 82 -9.68 17.40 7.46
CA MET A 82 -9.41 18.79 7.84
C MET A 82 -9.24 19.75 6.66
N ARG A 83 -9.62 19.36 5.44
CA ARG A 83 -9.62 20.22 4.24
C ARG A 83 -8.25 20.42 3.61
N TRP A 84 -7.24 19.69 4.07
CA TRP A 84 -5.87 19.68 3.57
C TRP A 84 -5.62 18.39 2.76
N ALA A 85 -6.51 18.12 1.80
CA ALA A 85 -6.58 16.83 1.09
C ALA A 85 -5.30 16.46 0.32
N PHE A 86 -4.66 17.43 -0.32
CA PHE A 86 -3.42 17.21 -1.05
C PHE A 86 -2.29 16.69 -0.14
N PHE A 87 -2.00 17.42 0.94
CA PHE A 87 -0.97 17.03 1.91
C PHE A 87 -1.35 15.76 2.67
N GLY A 88 -2.63 15.63 3.03
CA GLY A 88 -3.15 14.44 3.69
C GLY A 88 -2.96 13.19 2.84
N PHE A 89 -3.27 13.25 1.54
CA PHE A 89 -3.07 12.14 0.61
C PHE A 89 -1.59 11.75 0.45
N LEU A 90 -0.67 12.71 0.39
CA LEU A 90 0.77 12.42 0.32
C LEU A 90 1.27 11.69 1.58
N ILE A 91 0.85 12.17 2.76
CA ILE A 91 1.21 11.57 4.05
C ILE A 91 0.55 10.18 4.19
N GLU A 92 -0.69 10.04 3.73
CA GLU A 92 -1.42 8.78 3.69
C GLU A 92 -0.72 7.74 2.81
N LEU A 93 -0.34 8.12 1.58
CA LEU A 93 0.44 7.27 0.68
C LEU A 93 1.74 6.80 1.32
N TYR A 94 2.47 7.72 1.97
CA TYR A 94 3.67 7.36 2.72
C TYR A 94 3.35 6.35 3.84
N GLY A 95 2.26 6.58 4.59
CA GLY A 95 1.77 5.67 5.62
C GLY A 95 1.51 4.26 5.08
N ILE A 96 0.77 4.14 3.98
CA ILE A 96 0.48 2.85 3.30
C ILE A 96 1.79 2.17 2.88
N LEU A 97 2.71 2.90 2.23
CA LEU A 97 3.98 2.32 1.77
C LEU A 97 4.82 1.77 2.93
N VAL A 98 4.89 2.49 4.05
CA VAL A 98 5.61 2.02 5.25
C VAL A 98 4.89 0.84 5.93
N LEU A 99 3.55 0.85 5.93
CA LEU A 99 2.75 -0.22 6.53
C LEU A 99 2.90 -1.54 5.76
N PHE A 100 2.78 -1.48 4.44
CA PHE A 100 2.79 -2.63 3.55
C PHE A 100 4.16 -2.94 2.93
N GLY A 101 5.21 -2.18 3.24
CA GLY A 101 6.54 -2.38 2.65
C GLY A 101 7.03 -3.83 2.72
N ASP A 102 6.85 -4.50 3.86
CA ASP A 102 7.25 -5.92 4.01
C ASP A 102 6.38 -6.86 3.14
N PHE A 103 5.09 -6.55 2.99
CA PHE A 103 4.18 -7.29 2.12
C PHE A 103 4.56 -7.11 0.65
N PHE A 104 4.84 -5.88 0.22
CA PHE A 104 5.29 -5.59 -1.15
C PHE A 104 6.64 -6.23 -1.45
N ALA A 105 7.60 -6.20 -0.52
CA ALA A 105 8.89 -6.89 -0.68
C ALA A 105 8.72 -8.40 -0.83
N THR A 106 7.80 -8.99 -0.06
CA THR A 106 7.45 -10.42 -0.18
C THR A 106 6.82 -10.73 -1.53
N ILE A 107 5.82 -9.95 -1.96
CA ILE A 107 5.18 -10.10 -3.27
C ILE A 107 6.18 -9.89 -4.41
N ALA A 108 7.07 -8.90 -4.30
CA ALA A 108 8.12 -8.63 -5.28
C ALA A 108 9.15 -9.76 -5.34
N GLY A 109 9.50 -10.38 -4.21
CA GLY A 109 10.35 -11.57 -4.17
C GLY A 109 9.71 -12.77 -4.87
N PHE A 110 8.41 -13.01 -4.65
CA PHE A 110 7.65 -14.01 -5.39
C PHE A 110 7.55 -13.68 -6.88
N ALA A 111 7.31 -12.41 -7.24
CA ALA A 111 7.24 -11.95 -8.62
C ALA A 111 8.60 -12.02 -9.33
N GLY A 112 9.71 -11.79 -8.62
CA GLY A 112 11.07 -11.93 -9.12
C GLY A 112 11.44 -13.37 -9.48
N GLY A 113 10.78 -14.36 -8.86
CA GLY A 113 10.88 -15.78 -9.24
C GLY A 113 10.12 -16.14 -10.51
N ILE A 114 9.30 -15.23 -11.06
CA ILE A 114 8.56 -15.45 -12.31
C ILE A 114 9.47 -15.08 -13.49
N PRO A 115 9.82 -16.01 -14.40
CA PRO A 115 10.81 -15.79 -15.46
C PRO A 115 10.48 -14.64 -16.43
N VAL A 116 9.22 -14.19 -16.48
CA VAL A 116 8.77 -13.04 -17.28
C VAL A 116 9.03 -11.70 -16.59
N VAL A 117 8.94 -11.64 -15.25
CA VAL A 117 9.06 -10.39 -14.46
C VAL A 117 10.45 -10.26 -13.81
N GLY A 118 11.10 -11.38 -13.52
CA GLY A 118 12.46 -11.49 -13.00
C GLY A 118 13.52 -10.62 -13.71
N PRO A 119 13.62 -10.60 -15.05
CA PRO A 119 14.62 -9.78 -15.74
C PRO A 119 14.38 -8.27 -15.63
N TYR A 120 13.12 -7.82 -15.49
CA TYR A 120 12.80 -6.40 -15.32
C TYR A 120 13.09 -5.92 -13.88
N ILE A 121 12.73 -6.73 -12.88
CA ILE A 121 13.07 -6.45 -11.48
C ILE A 121 14.59 -6.47 -11.28
N ALA A 122 15.31 -7.43 -11.88
CA ALA A 122 16.77 -7.49 -11.83
C ALA A 122 17.43 -6.28 -12.51
N ARG A 123 16.89 -5.78 -13.63
CA ARG A 123 17.37 -4.55 -14.28
C ARG A 123 17.12 -3.29 -13.44
N ALA A 124 15.94 -3.16 -12.86
CA ALA A 124 15.60 -2.03 -11.99
C ALA A 124 16.43 -2.02 -10.69
N LEU A 125 16.70 -3.21 -10.13
CA LEU A 125 17.58 -3.34 -8.97
C LEU A 125 19.05 -3.08 -9.33
N ASN A 126 19.53 -3.48 -10.51
CA ASN A 126 20.88 -3.14 -10.96
C ASN A 126 21.05 -1.65 -11.29
N SER A 127 20.03 -0.95 -11.78
CA SER A 127 20.12 0.49 -12.01
C SER A 127 20.08 1.30 -10.70
N LEU A 128 19.35 0.82 -9.68
CA LEU A 128 19.33 1.43 -8.34
C LEU A 128 20.58 1.07 -7.51
N GLY A 129 21.05 -0.18 -7.61
CA GLY A 129 22.28 -0.66 -6.98
C GLY A 129 23.54 -0.07 -7.64
N GLY A 130 23.54 0.09 -8.96
CA GLY A 130 24.61 0.77 -9.70
C GLY A 130 24.67 2.27 -9.41
N ALA A 131 23.52 2.94 -9.24
CA ALA A 131 23.46 4.33 -8.78
C ALA A 131 23.95 4.50 -7.33
N SER A 132 23.71 3.52 -6.46
CA SER A 132 24.18 3.54 -5.07
C SER A 132 25.66 3.15 -4.92
N ALA A 133 26.21 2.32 -5.82
CA ALA A 133 27.63 1.99 -5.87
C ALA A 133 28.49 3.11 -6.49
N ALA A 134 27.94 3.87 -7.44
CA ALA A 134 28.63 5.03 -8.02
C ALA A 134 28.72 6.23 -7.04
N ALA A 135 27.87 6.29 -6.01
CA ALA A 135 27.87 7.38 -5.02
C ALA A 135 28.83 7.16 -3.83
N ASN A 136 29.47 5.98 -3.71
CA ASN A 136 30.36 5.64 -2.59
C ASN A 136 31.75 5.15 -3.05
N GLY A 137 32.22 5.67 -4.18
CA GLY A 137 33.45 5.22 -4.86
C GLY A 137 34.43 6.33 -5.22
N GLU A 138 34.37 7.50 -4.57
CA GLU A 138 35.40 8.54 -4.71
C GLU A 138 36.21 8.64 -3.40
N SER A 139 37.21 7.77 -3.26
CA SER A 139 38.46 8.08 -2.55
C SER A 139 39.55 7.08 -2.94
N VAL A 140 40.13 7.26 -4.12
CA VAL A 140 41.56 7.01 -4.37
C VAL A 140 42.06 8.05 -5.35
#